data_AF-A0A6P2EDJ5-F1
#
_entry.id   AF-A0A6P2EDJ5-F1
#
_cell.length_a   1.000
_cell.length_b   1.000
_cell.length_c   1.000
_cell.angle_alpha   90.00
_cell.angle_beta   90.00
_cell.angle_gamma   90.00
#
_symmetry.space_group_name_H-M   'P 1'
#
loop_
_entity.id
_entity.type
_entity.pdbx_description
1 polymer ?
#
loop_
_entity_poly.entity_id
_entity_poly.type
_entity_poly.pdbx_seq_one_letter_code
_entity_poly.pdbx_strand_id
1 'polypeptide(L)'
;MFAQQMPTGAQLGRPHMPSPDLCTEEEVVSLVHAFYSKVRNDELLAPIFESRIADWDPHLAKMVDFWSSALRGTARYRGTPMPRHVALPGLTPTLFHRWLALFHETTRALENEALRQRADDLAHRIAGSLWYGYQARHGAPADARQSP
;
A
#
# COMPACT_ATOMS: atom_id res chain seq x y z
N MET A 1 -2.69 -14.95 -10.00
CA MET A 1 -2.85 -15.14 -8.54
C MET A 1 -1.74 -14.36 -7.85
N PHE A 2 -2.08 -13.44 -6.94
CA PHE A 2 -1.13 -12.62 -6.15
C PHE A 2 -0.33 -13.41 -5.10
N ALA A 3 -0.51 -14.72 -5.07
CA ALA A 3 0.35 -15.64 -4.37
C ALA A 3 1.23 -16.32 -5.41
N GLN A 4 2.50 -15.91 -5.50
CA GLN A 4 3.59 -16.79 -5.96
C GLN A 4 4.94 -16.26 -5.49
N GLN A 5 5.67 -17.17 -4.84
CA GLN A 5 7.02 -17.12 -4.26
C GLN A 5 7.25 -16.22 -3.03
N MET A 6 6.87 -16.75 -1.85
CA MET A 6 7.68 -16.59 -0.64
C MET A 6 8.85 -17.59 -0.70
N PRO A 7 10.12 -17.20 -0.46
CA PRO A 7 11.20 -18.15 -0.32
C PRO A 7 10.99 -19.03 0.92
N THR A 8 11.15 -20.34 0.75
CA THR A 8 11.16 -21.33 1.82
C THR A 8 12.36 -21.07 2.73
N GLY A 9 12.10 -20.66 3.97
CA GLY A 9 13.12 -20.59 5.03
C GLY A 9 13.33 -19.19 5.61
N ALA A 10 12.35 -18.65 6.33
CA ALA A 10 12.60 -17.66 7.37
C ALA A 10 11.61 -17.91 8.52
N GLN A 11 12.16 -17.94 9.74
CA GLN A 11 11.49 -18.08 11.02
C GLN A 11 10.08 -17.45 11.02
N LEU A 12 9.08 -18.15 11.56
CA LEU A 12 7.79 -17.55 11.92
C LEU A 12 8.03 -16.49 13.02
N GLY A 13 8.46 -15.30 12.59
CA GLY A 13 8.66 -14.14 13.44
C GLY A 13 7.33 -13.75 14.05
N ARG A 14 7.36 -13.38 15.33
CA ARG A 14 6.24 -12.73 16.03
C ARG A 14 5.60 -11.67 15.12
N PRO A 15 4.27 -11.43 15.20
CA PRO A 15 3.67 -10.29 14.51
C PRO A 15 4.46 -9.04 14.92
N HIS A 16 5.25 -8.50 14.00
CA HIS A 16 6.07 -7.34 14.28
C HIS A 16 5.10 -6.18 14.53
N MET A 17 5.03 -5.71 15.77
CA MET A 17 4.14 -4.62 16.16
C MET A 17 4.71 -3.28 15.67
N PRO A 18 3.87 -2.26 15.45
CA PRO A 18 4.36 -0.89 15.30
C PRO A 18 5.26 -0.53 16.48
N SER A 19 6.35 0.19 16.24
CA SER A 19 7.31 0.59 17.28
C SER A 19 7.77 2.03 17.05
N PRO A 20 7.75 2.89 18.09
CA PRO A 20 8.24 4.27 17.96
C PRO A 20 9.75 4.35 17.66
N ASP A 21 10.52 3.31 18.02
CA ASP A 21 11.97 3.24 17.84
C ASP A 21 12.38 2.74 16.44
N LEU A 22 11.41 2.32 15.60
CA LEU A 22 11.68 1.80 14.26
C LEU A 22 12.25 2.87 13.31
N CYS A 23 11.77 4.10 13.44
CA CYS A 23 12.15 5.25 12.63
C CYS A 23 11.87 6.54 13.41
N THR A 24 12.03 7.69 12.78
CA THR A 24 11.59 9.03 13.20
C THR A 24 10.29 9.41 12.47
N GLU A 25 9.67 10.52 12.86
CA GLU A 25 8.49 10.99 12.14
C GLU A 25 8.89 11.63 10.79
N GLU A 26 10.03 12.30 10.77
CA GLU A 26 10.67 12.89 9.60
C GLU A 26 10.98 11.83 8.53
N GLU A 27 11.41 10.64 8.92
CA GLU A 27 11.58 9.50 8.02
C GLU A 27 10.25 9.02 7.42
N VAL A 28 9.16 9.02 8.19
CA VAL A 28 7.82 8.67 7.67
C VAL A 28 7.36 9.71 6.66
N VAL A 29 7.49 11.00 6.98
CA VAL A 29 7.16 12.10 6.07
C VAL A 29 7.96 11.96 4.77
N SER A 30 9.27 11.75 4.87
CA SER A 30 10.16 11.62 3.72
C SER A 30 9.78 10.43 2.84
N LEU A 31 9.53 9.25 3.44
CA LEU A 31 9.07 8.06 2.72
C LEU A 31 7.76 8.32 1.97
N VAL A 32 6.76 8.90 2.64
CA VAL A 32 5.44 9.16 2.05
C VAL A 32 5.55 10.16 0.90
N HIS A 33 6.22 11.28 1.10
CA HIS A 33 6.36 12.30 0.06
C HIS A 33 7.16 11.79 -1.15
N ALA A 34 8.27 11.06 -0.92
CA ALA A 34 9.06 10.47 -2.00
C ALA A 34 8.24 9.44 -2.80
N PHE A 35 7.48 8.59 -2.10
CA PHE A 35 6.65 7.58 -2.74
C PHE A 35 5.54 8.20 -3.59
N TYR A 36 4.78 9.15 -3.04
CA TYR A 36 3.68 9.78 -3.76
C TYR A 36 4.14 10.71 -4.88
N SER A 37 5.35 11.28 -4.78
CA SER A 37 5.98 11.96 -5.92
C SER A 37 6.16 11.00 -7.09
N LYS A 38 6.64 9.76 -6.86
CA LYS A 38 6.74 8.75 -7.93
C LYS A 38 5.37 8.34 -8.46
N VAL A 39 4.39 8.10 -7.59
CA VAL A 39 3.01 7.74 -7.99
C VAL A 39 2.40 8.81 -8.90
N ARG A 40 2.61 10.09 -8.61
CA ARG A 40 2.05 11.20 -9.39
C ARG A 40 2.73 11.37 -10.76
N ASN A 41 3.96 10.91 -10.91
CA ASN A 41 4.68 10.93 -12.18
C ASN A 41 4.56 9.61 -12.98
N ASP A 42 3.82 8.63 -12.47
CA ASP A 42 3.69 7.32 -13.10
C ASP A 42 2.51 7.29 -14.08
N GLU A 43 2.75 6.88 -15.32
CA GLU A 43 1.75 6.90 -16.39
C GLU A 43 0.53 6.01 -16.12
N LEU A 44 0.68 4.93 -15.35
CA LEU A 44 -0.42 4.00 -15.04
C LEU A 44 -1.18 4.42 -13.80
N LEU A 45 -0.48 4.88 -12.76
CA LEU A 45 -1.09 5.21 -11.48
C LEU A 45 -1.62 6.64 -11.43
N ALA A 46 -0.90 7.62 -12.01
CA ALA A 46 -1.26 9.04 -11.89
C ALA A 46 -2.72 9.31 -12.29
N PRO A 47 -3.26 8.80 -13.42
CA PRO A 47 -4.66 9.04 -13.79
C PRO A 47 -5.68 8.54 -12.75
N ILE A 48 -5.38 7.43 -12.05
CA ILE A 48 -6.26 6.88 -11.01
C ILE A 48 -6.30 7.82 -9.81
N PHE A 49 -5.13 8.29 -9.36
CA PHE A 49 -5.02 9.19 -8.21
C PHE A 49 -5.55 10.59 -8.53
N GLU A 50 -5.20 11.17 -9.67
CA GLU A 50 -5.63 12.51 -10.10
C GLU A 50 -7.15 12.60 -10.28
N SER A 51 -7.80 11.52 -10.73
CA SER A 51 -9.27 11.48 -10.81
C SER A 51 -9.97 11.57 -9.45
N ARG A 52 -9.25 11.37 -8.33
CA ARG A 52 -9.80 11.29 -6.97
C ARG A 52 -9.22 12.32 -6.00
N ILE A 53 -8.07 12.90 -6.31
CA ILE A 53 -7.34 13.81 -5.42
C ILE A 53 -7.21 15.15 -6.14
N ALA A 54 -8.08 16.08 -5.75
CA ALA A 54 -8.01 17.46 -6.22
C ALA A 54 -6.94 18.26 -5.45
N ASP A 55 -6.76 17.98 -4.16
CA ASP A 55 -5.79 18.65 -3.30
C ASP A 55 -4.83 17.62 -2.69
N TRP A 56 -3.55 17.77 -3.01
CA TRP A 56 -2.50 16.82 -2.65
C TRP A 56 -2.00 17.01 -1.23
N ASP A 57 -1.94 18.24 -0.72
CA ASP A 57 -1.41 18.51 0.62
C ASP A 57 -2.20 17.81 1.74
N PRO A 58 -3.54 17.93 1.82
CA PRO A 58 -4.32 17.20 2.83
C PRO A 58 -4.32 15.69 2.57
N HIS A 59 -4.15 15.25 1.32
CA HIS A 59 -4.00 13.83 1.03
C HIS A 59 -2.68 13.28 1.60
N LEU A 60 -1.57 13.95 1.34
CA LEU A 60 -0.24 13.57 1.82
C LEU A 60 -0.18 13.59 3.34
N ALA A 61 -0.73 14.63 3.99
CA ALA A 61 -0.84 14.68 5.46
C ALA A 61 -1.58 13.45 6.02
N LYS A 62 -2.69 13.05 5.41
CA LYS A 62 -3.44 11.85 5.79
C LYS A 62 -2.65 10.56 5.55
N MET A 63 -1.82 10.50 4.51
CA MET A 63 -0.96 9.34 4.24
C MET A 63 0.21 9.27 5.22
N VAL A 64 0.77 10.40 5.65
CA VAL A 64 1.74 10.46 6.76
C VAL A 64 1.11 9.90 8.04
N ASP A 65 -0.11 10.34 8.39
CA ASP A 65 -0.82 9.79 9.56
C ASP A 65 -1.03 8.28 9.44
N PHE A 66 -1.39 7.79 8.25
CA PHE A 66 -1.60 6.36 7.99
C PHE A 66 -0.32 5.55 8.25
N TRP A 67 0.78 5.96 7.62
CA TRP A 67 2.05 5.25 7.74
C TRP A 67 2.68 5.39 9.14
N SER A 68 2.52 6.55 9.78
CA SER A 68 2.97 6.73 11.16
C SER A 68 2.17 5.84 12.14
N SER A 69 0.85 5.73 11.97
CA SER A 69 0.05 4.76 12.74
C SER A 69 0.53 3.33 12.51
N ALA A 70 0.83 2.96 11.27
CA ALA A 70 1.13 1.57 10.90
C ALA A 70 2.57 1.13 11.24
N LEU A 71 3.54 2.05 11.17
CA LEU A 71 4.95 1.79 11.44
C LEU A 71 5.32 2.10 12.89
N ARG A 72 4.85 3.23 13.41
CA ARG A 72 5.24 3.77 14.74
C ARG A 72 4.19 3.56 15.83
N GLY A 73 2.93 3.34 15.47
CA GLY A 73 1.85 3.16 16.44
C GLY A 73 1.25 4.46 17.00
N THR A 74 1.39 5.59 16.30
CA THR A 74 0.95 6.92 16.80
C THR A 74 -0.56 7.13 16.89
N ALA A 75 -1.37 6.19 16.39
CA ALA A 75 -2.83 6.24 16.40
C ALA A 75 -3.48 7.49 15.75
N ARG A 76 -2.75 8.22 14.90
CA ARG A 76 -3.23 9.44 14.23
C ARG A 76 -4.23 9.15 13.11
N TYR A 77 -4.02 8.05 12.38
CA TYR A 77 -4.98 7.62 11.36
C TYR A 77 -6.16 6.86 11.96
N ARG A 78 -7.38 7.39 11.73
CA ARG A 78 -8.65 6.80 12.17
C ARG A 78 -9.54 6.29 11.03
N GLY A 79 -9.02 6.28 9.81
CA GLY A 79 -9.79 5.89 8.62
C GLY A 79 -9.88 4.38 8.42
N THR A 80 -10.76 3.97 7.50
CA THR A 80 -10.81 2.60 6.98
C THR A 80 -10.41 2.62 5.50
N PRO A 81 -9.21 2.13 5.13
CA PRO A 81 -8.73 2.20 3.74
C PRO A 81 -9.58 1.37 2.79
N MET A 82 -10.04 0.18 3.21
CA MET A 82 -10.70 -0.79 2.34
C MET A 82 -11.94 -0.21 1.60
N PRO A 83 -12.95 0.40 2.27
CA PRO A 83 -14.10 0.99 1.58
C PRO A 83 -13.76 1.97 0.45
N ARG A 84 -12.65 2.71 0.58
CA ARG A 84 -12.22 3.69 -0.43
C ARG A 84 -11.69 3.00 -1.68
N HIS A 85 -10.89 1.95 -1.52
CA HIS A 85 -10.28 1.23 -2.63
C HIS A 85 -11.28 0.35 -3.37
N VAL A 86 -12.19 -0.32 -2.65
CA VAL A 86 -13.24 -1.13 -3.29
C VAL A 86 -14.31 -0.29 -3.98
N ALA A 87 -14.37 1.03 -3.77
CA ALA A 87 -15.26 1.92 -4.49
C ALA A 87 -14.65 2.48 -5.79
N LEU A 88 -13.36 2.24 -6.04
CA LEU A 88 -12.72 2.59 -7.30
C LEU A 88 -13.18 1.62 -8.40
N PRO A 89 -13.46 2.09 -9.62
CA PRO A 89 -13.66 1.22 -10.76
C PRO A 89 -12.31 0.82 -11.37
N GLY A 90 -12.28 -0.32 -12.07
CA GLY A 90 -11.19 -0.67 -12.98
C GLY A 90 -9.83 -0.92 -12.34
N LEU A 91 -9.74 -1.21 -11.03
CA LEU A 91 -8.47 -1.65 -10.46
C LEU A 91 -8.11 -3.05 -11.00
N THR A 92 -6.85 -3.21 -11.37
CA THR A 92 -6.31 -4.44 -11.96
C THR A 92 -5.11 -4.94 -11.17
N PRO A 93 -4.73 -6.22 -11.32
CA PRO A 93 -3.53 -6.75 -10.70
C PRO A 93 -2.27 -5.92 -11.01
N THR A 94 -2.15 -5.49 -12.26
CA THR A 94 -1.02 -4.71 -12.77
C THR A 94 -0.85 -3.38 -12.02
N LEU A 95 -1.94 -2.70 -11.69
CA LEU A 95 -1.87 -1.44 -10.94
C LEU A 95 -1.32 -1.65 -9.52
N PHE A 96 -1.73 -2.72 -8.83
CA PHE A 96 -1.18 -3.06 -7.51
C PHE A 96 0.30 -3.46 -7.57
N HIS A 97 0.70 -4.24 -8.57
CA HIS A 97 2.12 -4.56 -8.79
C HIS A 97 2.95 -3.29 -9.06
N ARG A 98 2.41 -2.35 -9.86
CA ARG A 98 3.10 -1.09 -10.14
C ARG A 98 3.26 -0.24 -8.89
N TRP A 99 2.20 -0.14 -8.09
CA TRP A 99 2.24 0.57 -6.81
C TRP A 99 3.31 -0.02 -5.86
N LEU A 100 3.38 -1.36 -5.75
CA LEU A 100 4.40 -2.04 -4.94
C LEU A 100 5.82 -1.83 -5.49
N ALA A 101 5.99 -1.84 -6.80
CA ALA A 101 7.28 -1.60 -7.43
C ALA A 101 7.83 -0.20 -7.11
N LEU A 102 6.99 0.84 -7.24
CA LEU A 102 7.38 2.21 -6.88
C LEU A 102 7.64 2.37 -5.38
N PHE A 103 6.87 1.66 -4.55
CA PHE A 103 7.07 1.69 -3.10
C PHE A 103 8.43 1.09 -2.73
N HIS A 104 8.74 -0.10 -3.24
CA HIS A 104 10.03 -0.75 -3.03
C HIS A 104 11.21 0.04 -3.63
N GLU A 105 11.03 0.71 -4.77
CA GLU A 105 12.04 1.64 -5.29
C GLU A 105 12.29 2.80 -4.31
N THR A 106 11.23 3.32 -3.67
CA THR A 106 11.35 4.39 -2.69
C THR A 106 12.07 3.92 -1.42
N THR A 107 11.69 2.76 -0.89
CA THR A 107 12.27 2.22 0.35
C THR A 107 13.73 1.81 0.17
N ARG A 108 14.15 1.40 -1.03
CA ARG A 108 15.56 1.12 -1.36
C ARG A 108 16.50 2.32 -1.20
N ALA A 109 15.99 3.53 -1.31
CA ALA A 109 16.77 4.75 -1.11
C ALA A 109 16.93 5.13 0.37
N LEU A 110 16.30 4.41 1.30
CA LEU A 110 16.41 4.67 2.73
C LEU A 110 17.70 4.09 3.31
N GLU A 111 18.39 4.87 4.13
CA GLU A 111 19.54 4.42 4.92
C GLU A 111 19.11 3.50 6.08
N ASN A 112 17.92 3.73 6.64
CA ASN A 112 17.36 2.92 7.71
C ASN A 112 16.84 1.57 7.18
N GLU A 113 17.68 0.55 7.28
CA GLU A 113 17.39 -0.83 6.88
C GLU A 113 16.13 -1.40 7.55
N ALA A 114 15.96 -1.16 8.86
CA ALA A 114 14.85 -1.69 9.63
C ALA A 114 13.52 -1.10 9.15
N LEU A 115 13.49 0.21 8.90
CA LEU A 115 12.34 0.89 8.30
C LEU A 115 12.04 0.34 6.90
N ARG A 116 13.06 0.18 6.04
CA ARG A 116 12.88 -0.36 4.67
C ARG A 116 12.20 -1.72 4.68
N GLN A 117 12.79 -2.69 5.38
CA GLN A 117 12.25 -4.05 5.45
C GLN A 117 10.82 -4.06 5.99
N ARG A 118 10.59 -3.29 7.06
CA ARG A 118 9.29 -3.24 7.72
C ARG A 118 8.23 -2.56 6.85
N ALA A 119 8.58 -1.50 6.14
CA ALA A 119 7.69 -0.80 5.22
C ALA A 119 7.31 -1.68 4.03
N ASP A 120 8.27 -2.40 3.43
CA ASP A 120 8.03 -3.31 2.31
C ASP A 120 7.08 -4.45 2.71
N ASP A 121 7.33 -5.13 3.83
CA ASP A 121 6.45 -6.20 4.33
C ASP A 121 5.02 -5.71 4.61
N LEU A 122 4.91 -4.50 5.14
CA LEU A 122 3.62 -3.88 5.42
C LEU A 122 2.88 -3.50 4.13
N ALA A 123 3.58 -2.89 3.17
CA ALA A 123 3.05 -2.56 1.85
C ALA A 123 2.49 -3.79 1.13
N HIS A 124 3.23 -4.90 1.10
CA HIS A 124 2.76 -6.15 0.49
C HIS A 124 1.49 -6.69 1.15
N ARG A 125 1.42 -6.69 2.49
CA ARG A 125 0.22 -7.14 3.22
C ARG A 125 -0.98 -6.24 2.96
N ILE A 126 -0.79 -4.92 2.93
CA ILE A 126 -1.86 -3.96 2.63
C ILE A 126 -2.36 -4.17 1.21
N ALA A 127 -1.46 -4.18 0.22
CA ALA A 127 -1.81 -4.37 -1.18
C ALA A 127 -2.56 -5.68 -1.41
N GLY A 128 -2.08 -6.79 -0.83
CA GLY A 128 -2.74 -8.09 -0.90
C GLY A 128 -4.14 -8.08 -0.27
N SER A 129 -4.29 -7.47 0.91
CA SER A 129 -5.60 -7.33 1.56
C SER A 129 -6.57 -6.51 0.72
N LEU A 130 -6.16 -5.33 0.25
CA LEU A 130 -6.98 -4.45 -0.59
C LEU A 130 -7.38 -5.12 -1.90
N TRP A 131 -6.45 -5.85 -2.55
CA TRP A 131 -6.74 -6.60 -3.76
C TRP A 131 -7.75 -7.73 -3.52
N TYR A 132 -7.60 -8.47 -2.43
CA TYR A 132 -8.57 -9.50 -2.04
C TYR A 132 -9.97 -8.91 -1.83
N GLY A 133 -10.07 -7.83 -1.04
CA GLY A 133 -11.35 -7.16 -0.79
C GLY A 133 -11.96 -6.52 -2.04
N TYR A 134 -11.13 -6.00 -2.95
CA TYR A 134 -11.59 -5.49 -4.24
C TYR A 134 -12.23 -6.59 -5.08
N GLN A 135 -11.54 -7.73 -5.26
CA GLN A 135 -12.08 -8.87 -6.00
C GLN A 135 -13.35 -9.43 -5.36
N ALA A 136 -13.44 -9.48 -4.04
CA ALA A 136 -14.64 -9.98 -3.37
C ALA A 136 -15.89 -9.11 -3.65
N ARG A 137 -15.70 -7.82 -3.91
CA ARG A 137 -16.79 -6.88 -4.23
C ARG A 137 -17.07 -6.75 -5.73
N HIS A 138 -16.07 -7.01 -6.58
CA HIS A 138 -16.13 -6.80 -8.04
C HIS A 138 -16.04 -8.09 -8.87
N GLY A 139 -15.83 -9.25 -8.23
CA GLY A 139 -15.92 -10.59 -8.83
C GLY A 139 -17.13 -11.34 -8.27
N ALA A 140 -17.94 -12.07 -9.04
CA ALA A 140 -17.69 -12.66 -10.35
C ALA A 140 -18.48 -12.03 -11.53
N PRO A 141 -18.00 -12.16 -12.79
CA PRO A 141 -18.88 -12.05 -13.96
C PRO A 141 -19.97 -13.13 -13.93
N ALA A 142 -21.17 -12.78 -14.37
CA ALA A 142 -22.38 -13.62 -14.34
C ALA A 142 -22.38 -14.83 -15.31
N ASP A 143 -21.24 -15.24 -15.85
CA ASP A 143 -21.16 -16.23 -16.95
C ASP A 143 -20.24 -17.42 -16.67
N ALA A 144 -20.23 -17.93 -15.44
CA ALA A 144 -19.60 -19.22 -15.12
C ALA A 144 -20.61 -20.24 -14.57
N ARG A 145 -21.91 -19.95 -14.69
CA ARG A 145 -23.02 -20.85 -14.31
C ARG A 145 -24.07 -20.88 -15.40
N GLN A 146 -23.66 -21.25 -16.62
CA GLN A 146 -24.56 -21.82 -17.63
C GLN A 146 -23.75 -22.39 -18.78
N SER A 147 -23.60 -23.71 -18.79
CA SER A 147 -23.78 -24.53 -19.99
C SER A 147 -23.77 -26.02 -19.59
N PRO A 148 -24.42 -26.87 -20.40
CA PRO A 148 -25.52 -27.75 -19.99
C PRO A 148 -25.13 -29.02 -19.23
#